data_AF-A0A7V9END3-F1
#
_entry.id   AF-A0A7V9END3-F1
#
_cell.length_a   1.000
_cell.length_b   1.000
_cell.length_c   1.000
_cell.angle_alpha   90.00
_cell.angle_beta   90.00
_cell.angle_gamma   90.00
#
_symmetry.space_group_name_H-M   'P 1'
#
loop_
_entity.id
_entity.type
_entity.pdbx_description
1 polymer ?
#
loop_
_entity_poly.entity_id
_entity_poly.type
_entity_poly.pdbx_seq_one_letter_code
_entity_poly.pdbx_strand_id
1 'polypeptide(L)'
;MTVLGARRNTLVAWLLIVAFAFAAAVVPQGPADAAQFRIGLERAHAHNDYEHDRPLYDALDHGFKSVEADIYLVGDQLLIGHDPTDLTPERTLQSLYLDPLKKIVRTKRGSVYRGDRHYFNLLIDVKTEAVSTYLRLDEVLAGYRGILTKFANGRVTVKAVTAVVSGNRSRPLMESQSVRYAFYDGRLSDLGTGAAQSLIPLISDNWMNNFTWDGSGPMPEAERAKLHSIVATAHADGQRVRFYATPDEPGPERAAIWKELMAARVDYLNTDDLAGLRDFLLANDPRPAVPYVNFHNASARLTALRAALAA
;
A
#
# COMPACT_ATOMS: atom_id res chain seq x y z
N MET A 1 -46.43 98.99 -26.15
CA MET A 1 -46.59 98.32 -27.46
C MET A 1 -45.81 97.01 -27.42
N THR A 2 -46.51 95.88 -27.53
CA THR A 2 -46.26 94.76 -28.46
C THR A 2 -44.79 94.31 -28.68
N VAL A 3 -44.35 93.05 -28.61
CA VAL A 3 -44.90 91.71 -28.91
C VAL A 3 -44.03 90.62 -28.22
N LEU A 4 -44.67 89.47 -27.97
CA LEU A 4 -44.16 88.11 -27.73
C LEU A 4 -42.77 87.74 -28.32
N GLY A 5 -42.10 86.81 -27.62
CA GLY A 5 -41.06 85.95 -28.18
C GLY A 5 -40.83 84.72 -27.30
N ALA A 6 -41.47 83.61 -27.66
CA ALA A 6 -41.46 82.34 -26.96
C ALA A 6 -40.06 81.71 -26.86
N ARG A 7 -39.78 80.97 -25.76
CA ARG A 7 -39.11 79.66 -25.80
C ARG A 7 -39.14 78.94 -24.44
N ARG A 8 -40.01 77.91 -24.41
CA ARG A 8 -39.96 76.60 -23.72
C ARG A 8 -39.17 76.47 -22.41
N ASN A 9 -39.93 76.20 -21.36
CA ASN A 9 -39.59 75.42 -20.17
C ASN A 9 -38.75 74.18 -20.50
N THR A 10 -37.72 73.88 -19.71
CA THR A 10 -37.78 72.91 -18.60
C THR A 10 -36.36 72.66 -18.07
N LEU A 11 -36.22 72.72 -16.75
CA LEU A 11 -35.02 72.44 -15.97
C LEU A 11 -34.45 71.05 -16.31
N VAL A 12 -33.16 71.02 -16.66
CA VAL A 12 -32.39 69.77 -16.79
C VAL A 12 -32.16 69.23 -15.37
N ALA A 13 -32.89 68.18 -15.02
CA ALA A 13 -32.64 67.40 -13.81
C ALA A 13 -31.38 66.55 -14.01
N TRP A 14 -30.38 66.77 -13.16
CA TRP A 14 -29.21 65.90 -13.06
C TRP A 14 -29.61 64.60 -12.36
N LEU A 15 -29.78 63.53 -13.13
CA LEU A 15 -29.83 62.16 -12.62
C LEU A 15 -28.40 61.71 -12.29
N LEU A 16 -28.05 61.74 -11.00
CA LEU A 16 -26.89 61.04 -10.46
C LEU A 16 -27.19 59.54 -10.47
N ILE A 17 -26.67 58.83 -11.46
CA ILE A 17 -26.60 57.36 -11.45
C ILE A 17 -25.47 56.98 -10.48
N VAL A 18 -25.85 56.56 -9.26
CA VAL A 18 -24.94 55.87 -8.35
C VAL A 18 -24.77 54.45 -8.88
N ALA A 19 -23.67 54.19 -9.59
CA ALA A 19 -23.27 52.85 -9.95
C ALA A 19 -22.77 52.12 -8.69
N PHE A 20 -23.61 51.24 -8.13
CA PHE A 20 -23.18 50.26 -7.13
C PHE A 20 -22.29 49.22 -7.82
N ALA A 21 -20.97 49.40 -7.73
CA ALA A 21 -20.02 48.34 -8.04
C ALA A 21 -20.08 47.30 -6.90
N PHE A 22 -20.76 46.19 -7.12
CA PHE A 22 -20.61 45.00 -6.29
C PHE A 22 -19.19 44.45 -6.49
N ALA A 23 -18.26 44.87 -5.64
CA ALA A 23 -17.00 44.15 -5.48
C ALA A 23 -17.33 42.82 -4.79
N ALA A 24 -17.48 41.76 -5.57
CA ALA A 24 -17.50 40.41 -5.04
C ALA A 24 -16.14 40.19 -4.37
N ALA A 25 -16.13 40.12 -3.03
CA ALA A 25 -14.97 39.69 -2.29
C ALA A 25 -14.63 38.26 -2.75
N VAL A 26 -13.58 38.13 -3.55
CA VAL A 26 -12.97 36.84 -3.83
C VAL A 26 -12.36 36.38 -2.52
N VAL A 27 -13.07 35.51 -1.80
CA VAL A 27 -12.49 34.76 -0.69
C VAL A 27 -11.41 33.89 -1.33
N PRO A 28 -10.12 34.04 -0.93
CA PRO A 28 -9.10 33.14 -1.41
C PRO A 28 -9.47 31.75 -0.89
N GLN A 29 -9.87 30.88 -1.80
CA GLN A 29 -9.89 29.45 -1.53
C GLN A 29 -8.43 29.09 -1.25
N GLY A 30 -8.10 28.83 0.01
CA GLY A 30 -6.86 28.14 0.35
C GLY A 30 -6.76 26.83 -0.45
N PRO A 31 -5.58 26.19 -0.52
CA PRO A 31 -5.46 24.90 -1.18
C PRO A 31 -6.61 24.01 -0.70
N ALA A 32 -7.41 23.54 -1.66
CA ALA A 32 -8.54 22.67 -1.39
C ALA A 32 -8.06 21.61 -0.41
N ASP A 33 -8.71 21.56 0.76
CA ASP A 33 -8.50 20.59 1.81
C ASP A 33 -8.17 19.25 1.15
N ALA A 34 -6.90 18.84 1.20
CA ALA A 34 -6.42 17.66 0.49
C ALA A 34 -7.33 16.53 0.96
N ALA A 35 -8.22 16.09 0.08
CA ALA A 35 -9.21 15.09 0.43
C ALA A 35 -8.41 13.86 0.83
N GLN A 36 -8.23 13.64 2.14
CA GLN A 36 -7.60 12.45 2.67
C GLN A 36 -8.27 11.28 1.98
N PHE A 37 -7.53 10.58 1.13
CA PHE A 37 -8.06 9.46 0.37
C PHE A 37 -8.72 8.52 1.38
N ARG A 38 -10.04 8.38 1.25
CA ARG A 38 -10.84 7.58 2.19
C ARG A 38 -10.73 6.09 1.91
N ILE A 39 -10.02 5.72 0.85
CA ILE A 39 -9.97 4.36 0.32
C ILE A 39 -8.50 3.95 0.26
N GLY A 40 -8.16 2.87 0.95
CA GLY A 40 -6.88 2.20 0.75
C GLY A 40 -6.92 1.43 -0.57
N LEU A 41 -5.93 1.65 -1.42
CA LEU A 41 -5.70 0.91 -2.66
C LEU A 41 -5.00 -0.40 -2.33
N GLU A 42 -5.76 -1.48 -2.20
CA GLU A 42 -5.30 -2.80 -1.73
C GLU A 42 -4.15 -3.37 -2.54
N ARG A 43 -4.08 -3.04 -3.84
CA ARG A 43 -3.02 -3.50 -4.74
C ARG A 43 -1.77 -2.64 -4.74
N ALA A 44 -1.79 -1.44 -4.16
CA ALA A 44 -0.69 -0.52 -4.26
C ALA A 44 0.41 -0.87 -3.23
N HIS A 45 1.62 -1.12 -3.72
CA HIS A 45 2.81 -1.38 -2.91
C HIS A 45 3.93 -0.40 -3.26
N ALA A 46 4.34 0.38 -2.27
CA ALA A 46 5.43 1.35 -2.39
C ALA A 46 6.74 0.60 -2.14
N HIS A 47 7.45 0.37 -3.23
CA HIS A 47 8.80 -0.17 -3.20
C HIS A 47 9.76 0.93 -2.78
N ASN A 48 10.83 0.55 -2.07
CA ASN A 48 11.81 1.50 -1.55
C ASN A 48 11.22 2.74 -0.87
N ASP A 49 10.10 2.58 -0.15
CA ASP A 49 9.32 3.71 0.41
C ASP A 49 10.17 4.64 1.31
N TYR A 50 11.24 4.08 1.89
CA TYR A 50 12.19 4.82 2.71
C TYR A 50 13.03 5.86 1.94
N GLU A 51 13.07 5.80 0.61
CA GLU A 51 13.78 6.76 -0.24
C GLU A 51 12.98 8.05 -0.48
N HIS A 52 11.68 8.05 -0.18
CA HIS A 52 10.85 9.24 -0.28
C HIS A 52 11.14 10.27 0.84
N ASP A 53 10.78 11.53 0.59
CA ASP A 53 10.98 12.64 1.52
C ASP A 53 10.25 12.42 2.85
N ARG A 54 9.04 11.84 2.80
CA ARG A 54 8.24 11.50 3.98
C ARG A 54 7.88 10.00 3.93
N PRO A 55 8.81 9.10 4.31
CA PRO A 55 8.55 7.67 4.36
C PRO A 55 7.26 7.36 5.13
N LEU A 56 6.54 6.33 4.70
CA LEU A 56 5.18 5.99 5.06
C LEU A 56 4.12 7.03 4.66
N TYR A 57 4.32 8.31 4.96
CA TYR A 57 3.30 9.34 4.78
C TYR A 57 3.00 9.61 3.30
N ASP A 58 4.01 9.64 2.43
CA ASP A 58 3.79 9.81 1.00
C ASP A 58 2.98 8.63 0.42
N ALA A 59 3.34 7.39 0.74
CA ALA A 59 2.54 6.23 0.36
C ALA A 59 1.10 6.30 0.89
N LEU A 60 0.91 6.69 2.17
CA LEU A 60 -0.43 6.83 2.75
C LEU A 60 -1.25 7.95 2.12
N ASP A 61 -0.63 9.07 1.77
CA ASP A 61 -1.26 10.20 1.07
C ASP A 61 -1.70 9.79 -0.35
N HIS A 62 -1.04 8.79 -0.93
CA HIS A 62 -1.42 8.15 -2.20
C HIS A 62 -2.40 6.97 -2.02
N GLY A 63 -2.80 6.64 -0.79
CA GLY A 63 -3.76 5.58 -0.50
C GLY A 63 -3.14 4.17 -0.49
N PHE A 64 -1.82 4.03 -0.49
CA PHE A 64 -1.17 2.71 -0.57
C PHE A 64 -1.45 1.83 0.64
N LYS A 65 -1.61 0.53 0.41
CA LYS A 65 -1.91 -0.46 1.47
C LYS A 65 -0.73 -1.34 1.84
N SER A 66 0.39 -1.15 1.16
CA SER A 66 1.63 -1.90 1.38
C SER A 66 2.83 -0.99 1.15
N VAL A 67 3.85 -1.11 2.00
CA VAL A 67 5.14 -0.40 1.87
C VAL A 67 6.28 -1.38 2.16
N GLU A 68 7.44 -1.13 1.61
CA GLU A 68 8.69 -1.84 1.88
C GLU A 68 9.66 -0.99 2.72
N ALA A 69 10.30 -1.62 3.70
CA ALA A 69 11.29 -1.02 4.57
C ALA A 69 12.55 -1.90 4.61
N ASP A 70 13.64 -1.41 4.04
CA ASP A 70 14.94 -2.06 4.05
C ASP A 70 15.64 -1.81 5.39
N ILE A 71 15.90 -2.88 6.15
CA ILE A 71 16.50 -2.79 7.49
C ILE A 71 17.89 -3.39 7.58
N TYR A 72 18.75 -2.69 8.32
CA TYR A 72 20.07 -3.12 8.74
C TYR A 72 20.12 -3.20 10.27
N LEU A 73 20.61 -4.32 10.80
CA LEU A 73 21.00 -4.40 12.21
C LEU A 73 22.36 -3.74 12.40
N VAL A 74 22.40 -2.63 13.12
CA VAL A 74 23.64 -1.93 13.50
C VAL A 74 23.64 -1.74 15.02
N GLY A 75 24.54 -2.46 15.71
CA GLY A 75 24.51 -2.56 17.16
C GLY A 75 23.20 -3.20 17.61
N ASP A 76 22.37 -2.45 18.35
CA ASP A 76 21.03 -2.83 18.80
C ASP A 76 19.91 -2.08 18.07
N GLN A 77 20.22 -1.34 17.02
CA GLN A 77 19.25 -0.57 16.23
C GLN A 77 18.92 -1.26 14.91
N LEU A 78 17.66 -1.13 14.49
CA LEU A 78 17.19 -1.50 13.15
C LEU A 78 17.12 -0.22 12.34
N LEU A 79 18.22 0.09 11.64
CA LEU A 79 18.35 1.29 10.81
C LEU A 79 17.76 1.03 9.42
N ILE A 80 17.30 2.10 8.77
CA ILE A 80 16.66 2.07 7.45
C ILE A 80 17.60 2.69 6.42
N GLY A 81 17.79 2.02 5.29
CA GLY A 81 18.55 2.52 4.14
C GLY A 81 18.65 1.50 3.02
N HIS A 82 19.01 1.94 1.80
CA HIS A 82 19.25 1.05 0.67
C HIS A 82 20.63 0.41 0.80
N ASP A 83 21.64 1.25 1.07
CA ASP A 83 23.02 0.85 1.28
C ASP A 83 23.52 1.17 2.69
N PRO A 84 24.55 0.46 3.20
CA PRO A 84 25.15 0.75 4.51
C PRO A 84 25.63 2.20 4.69
N THR A 85 25.94 2.90 3.59
CA THR A 85 26.39 4.31 3.60
C THR A 85 25.28 5.30 3.90
N ASP A 86 24.02 4.90 3.72
CA ASP A 86 22.84 5.77 3.92
C ASP A 86 22.37 5.76 5.37
N LEU A 87 22.95 4.89 6.20
CA LEU A 87 22.48 4.63 7.55
C LEU A 87 22.81 5.78 8.48
N THR A 88 21.77 6.39 9.04
CA THR A 88 21.86 7.41 10.08
C THR A 88 21.17 6.91 11.36
N PRO A 89 21.71 7.18 12.57
CA PRO A 89 21.13 6.73 13.83
C PRO A 89 19.66 7.12 14.07
N GLU A 90 19.20 8.21 13.43
CA GLU A 90 17.85 8.76 13.57
C GLU A 90 16.79 8.03 12.72
N ARG A 91 17.23 7.38 11.63
CA ARG A 91 16.37 6.69 10.66
C ARG A 91 16.24 5.22 11.04
N THR A 92 15.36 4.95 12.00
CA THR A 92 15.08 3.60 12.51
C THR A 92 13.75 3.09 11.98
N LEU A 93 13.55 1.77 11.98
CA LEU A 93 12.25 1.14 11.68
C LEU A 93 11.15 1.72 12.60
N GLN A 94 11.47 1.97 13.87
CA GLN A 94 10.54 2.58 14.82
C GLN A 94 10.14 3.99 14.40
N SER A 95 11.12 4.87 14.16
CA SER A 95 10.88 6.29 13.90
C SER A 95 10.18 6.56 12.57
N LEU A 96 10.51 5.79 11.52
CA LEU A 96 9.93 5.98 10.19
C LEU A 96 8.59 5.24 9.99
N TYR A 97 8.40 4.07 10.61
CA TYR A 97 7.22 3.23 10.34
C TYR A 97 6.38 2.93 11.57
N LEU A 98 6.94 2.30 12.60
CA LEU A 98 6.12 1.70 13.67
C LEU A 98 5.46 2.74 14.59
N ASP A 99 6.19 3.79 14.98
CA ASP A 99 5.64 4.87 15.80
C ASP A 99 4.59 5.70 15.04
N PRO A 100 4.84 6.13 13.79
CA PRO A 100 3.82 6.72 12.93
C PRO A 100 2.57 5.86 12.76
N LEU A 101 2.71 4.58 12.40
CA LEU A 101 1.58 3.66 12.23
C LEU A 101 0.79 3.52 13.54
N LYS A 102 1.46 3.39 14.68
CA LYS A 102 0.79 3.32 15.99
C LYS A 102 -0.04 4.58 16.27
N LYS A 103 0.50 5.76 15.97
CA LYS A 103 -0.22 7.05 16.12
C LYS A 103 -1.43 7.11 15.17
N ILE A 104 -1.26 6.71 13.92
CA ILE A 104 -2.32 6.69 12.91
C ILE A 104 -3.45 5.75 13.32
N VAL A 105 -3.13 4.50 13.64
CA VAL A 105 -4.11 3.48 14.04
C VAL A 105 -4.90 3.92 15.27
N ARG A 106 -4.25 4.54 16.26
CA ARG A 106 -4.93 5.12 17.42
C ARG A 106 -5.91 6.24 17.01
N THR A 107 -5.47 7.14 16.14
CA THR A 107 -6.26 8.30 15.68
C THR A 107 -7.44 7.89 14.79
N LYS A 108 -7.25 6.85 13.99
CA LYS A 108 -8.22 6.32 13.01
C LYS A 108 -9.04 5.15 13.56
N ARG A 109 -9.04 4.95 14.89
CA ARG A 109 -9.89 3.99 15.64
C ARG A 109 -9.66 2.52 15.27
N GLY A 110 -8.40 2.11 15.18
CA GLY A 110 -8.01 0.70 15.01
C GLY A 110 -7.75 0.27 13.57
N SER A 111 -7.63 1.22 12.64
CA SER A 111 -7.36 0.99 11.21
C SER A 111 -6.35 2.01 10.71
N VAL A 112 -5.60 1.73 9.64
CA VAL A 112 -4.72 2.73 9.00
C VAL A 112 -5.56 3.73 8.21
N TYR A 113 -6.49 3.22 7.40
CA TYR A 113 -7.52 4.00 6.72
C TYR A 113 -8.84 3.91 7.50
N ARG A 114 -9.45 5.06 7.82
CA ARG A 114 -10.63 5.10 8.69
C ARG A 114 -11.78 4.26 8.12
N GLY A 115 -12.20 3.25 8.88
CA GLY A 115 -13.34 2.39 8.52
C GLY A 115 -12.97 1.21 7.63
N ASP A 116 -11.72 1.15 7.17
CA ASP A 116 -11.16 -0.01 6.52
C ASP A 116 -10.90 -1.13 7.54
N ARG A 117 -11.31 -2.34 7.20
CA ARG A 117 -11.19 -3.54 8.05
C ARG A 117 -10.00 -4.40 7.66
N HIS A 118 -9.34 -4.09 6.55
CA HIS A 118 -8.21 -4.85 6.04
C HIS A 118 -6.91 -4.30 6.60
N TYR A 119 -5.95 -5.18 6.83
CA TYR A 119 -4.64 -4.79 7.36
C TYR A 119 -3.85 -3.99 6.33
N PHE A 120 -2.97 -3.11 6.81
CA PHE A 120 -1.89 -2.53 6.04
C PHE A 120 -0.66 -3.44 6.11
N ASN A 121 0.01 -3.66 4.99
CA ASN A 121 1.18 -4.53 4.92
C ASN A 121 2.47 -3.72 5.10
N LEU A 122 3.26 -4.07 6.11
CA LEU A 122 4.62 -3.57 6.26
C LEU A 122 5.57 -4.69 5.87
N LEU A 123 6.10 -4.64 4.65
CA LEU A 123 7.14 -5.56 4.20
C LEU A 123 8.48 -5.07 4.75
N ILE A 124 9.18 -5.93 5.47
CA ILE A 124 10.44 -5.61 6.15
C ILE A 124 11.52 -6.46 5.49
N ASP A 125 12.33 -5.84 4.63
CA ASP A 125 13.40 -6.53 3.91
C ASP A 125 14.69 -6.47 4.71
N VAL A 126 15.16 -7.62 5.17
CA VAL A 126 16.35 -7.73 6.03
C VAL A 126 17.60 -7.78 5.18
N LYS A 127 18.48 -6.76 5.30
CA LYS A 127 19.73 -6.66 4.54
C LYS A 127 20.95 -7.23 5.26
N THR A 128 20.86 -7.45 6.57
CA THR A 128 21.91 -8.05 7.41
C THR A 128 21.67 -9.54 7.68
N GLU A 129 22.48 -10.17 8.53
CA GLU A 129 22.34 -11.60 8.85
C GLU A 129 20.94 -11.93 9.41
N ALA A 130 20.34 -13.01 8.92
CA ALA A 130 18.93 -13.31 9.10
C ALA A 130 18.52 -13.53 10.57
N VAL A 131 19.26 -14.34 11.32
CA VAL A 131 18.86 -14.78 12.68
C VAL A 131 18.98 -13.64 13.67
N SER A 132 20.14 -13.01 13.75
CA SER A 132 20.42 -11.90 14.68
C SER A 132 19.49 -10.71 14.42
N THR A 133 19.29 -10.34 13.16
CA THR A 133 18.39 -9.24 12.78
C THR A 133 16.94 -9.57 13.12
N TYR A 134 16.49 -10.79 12.84
CA TYR A 134 15.13 -11.20 13.14
C TYR A 134 14.84 -11.25 14.65
N LEU A 135 15.78 -11.74 15.47
CA LEU A 135 15.62 -11.75 16.93
C LEU A 135 15.42 -10.33 17.45
N ARG A 136 16.23 -9.38 16.96
CA ARG A 136 16.06 -7.97 17.32
C ARG A 136 14.73 -7.39 16.82
N LEU A 137 14.32 -7.74 15.60
CA LEU A 137 13.04 -7.34 15.04
C LEU A 137 11.86 -7.86 15.87
N ASP A 138 11.88 -9.12 16.30
CA ASP A 138 10.82 -9.72 17.12
C ASP A 138 10.65 -8.97 18.46
N GLU A 139 11.76 -8.62 19.13
CA GLU A 139 11.74 -7.79 20.34
C GLU A 139 11.10 -6.41 20.09
N VAL A 140 11.52 -5.73 19.02
CA VAL A 140 10.97 -4.42 18.65
C VAL A 140 9.47 -4.53 18.37
N LEU A 141 9.05 -5.48 17.54
CA LEU A 141 7.65 -5.68 17.15
C LEU A 141 6.76 -6.07 18.35
N ALA A 142 7.29 -6.79 19.35
CA ALA A 142 6.55 -7.08 20.57
C ALA A 142 6.10 -5.80 21.32
N GLY A 143 6.86 -4.71 21.21
CA GLY A 143 6.49 -3.37 21.72
C GLY A 143 5.30 -2.73 20.99
N TYR A 144 4.99 -3.19 19.78
CA TYR A 144 3.89 -2.72 18.93
C TYR A 144 2.73 -3.73 18.81
N ARG A 145 2.71 -4.76 19.67
CA ARG A 145 1.66 -5.79 19.74
C ARG A 145 0.22 -5.27 19.74
N GLY A 146 0.00 -4.02 20.14
CA GLY A 146 -1.32 -3.36 20.12
C GLY A 146 -1.92 -3.25 18.71
N ILE A 147 -1.09 -3.01 17.70
CA ILE A 147 -1.53 -2.76 16.31
C ILE A 147 -1.19 -3.89 15.33
N LEU A 148 -0.27 -4.78 15.71
CA LEU A 148 0.24 -5.83 14.81
C LEU A 148 -0.61 -7.09 14.80
N THR A 149 -0.84 -7.63 13.60
CA THR A 149 -1.37 -8.97 13.39
C THR A 149 -0.47 -9.97 14.11
N LYS A 150 -1.08 -10.88 14.86
CA LYS A 150 -0.37 -11.79 15.78
C LYS A 150 -0.66 -13.24 15.41
N PHE A 151 0.38 -14.05 15.32
CA PHE A 151 0.28 -15.49 15.44
C PHE A 151 0.48 -15.91 16.90
N ALA A 152 -0.38 -16.80 17.41
CA ALA A 152 -0.21 -17.42 18.71
C ALA A 152 -0.83 -18.83 18.70
N ASN A 153 -0.02 -19.84 19.02
CA ASN A 153 -0.46 -21.22 19.24
C ASN A 153 -1.37 -21.73 18.10
N GLY A 154 -0.94 -21.56 16.85
CA GLY A 154 -1.68 -22.01 15.67
C GLY A 154 -2.80 -21.08 15.19
N ARG A 155 -3.02 -19.93 15.85
CA ARG A 155 -4.08 -18.98 15.48
C ARG A 155 -3.54 -17.62 15.10
N VAL A 156 -4.06 -17.06 14.00
CA VAL A 156 -3.82 -15.68 13.58
C VAL A 156 -4.92 -14.76 14.11
N THR A 157 -4.53 -13.65 14.74
CA THR A 157 -5.41 -12.53 15.11
C THR A 157 -5.03 -11.32 14.28
N VAL A 158 -5.83 -11.02 13.25
CA VAL A 158 -5.63 -9.89 12.34
C VAL A 158 -5.80 -8.56 13.09
N LYS A 159 -4.88 -7.63 12.86
CA LYS A 159 -4.98 -6.24 13.34
C LYS A 159 -4.69 -5.25 12.21
N ALA A 160 -4.51 -3.99 12.57
CA ALA A 160 -4.37 -2.89 11.62
C ALA A 160 -3.15 -3.02 10.71
N VAL A 161 -2.06 -3.65 11.17
CA VAL A 161 -0.81 -3.79 10.42
C VAL A 161 -0.35 -5.25 10.47
N THR A 162 0.04 -5.81 9.32
CA THR A 162 0.71 -7.11 9.23
C THR A 162 2.14 -6.88 8.80
N ALA A 163 3.10 -7.22 9.66
CA ALA A 163 4.52 -7.20 9.33
C ALA A 163 4.90 -8.50 8.62
N VAL A 164 5.59 -8.41 7.47
CA VAL A 164 6.04 -9.56 6.68
C VAL A 164 7.53 -9.42 6.43
N VAL A 165 8.34 -10.43 6.79
CA VAL A 165 9.79 -10.41 6.67
C VAL A 165 10.21 -10.93 5.30
N SER A 166 10.92 -10.11 4.53
CA SER A 166 11.59 -10.43 3.27
C SER A 166 13.12 -10.34 3.44
N GLY A 167 13.87 -10.29 2.33
CA GLY A 167 15.34 -10.30 2.36
C GLY A 167 15.91 -11.54 3.05
N ASN A 168 16.96 -11.36 3.85
CA ASN A 168 17.58 -12.43 4.64
C ASN A 168 16.67 -12.85 5.80
N ARG A 169 16.13 -14.08 5.74
CA ARG A 169 15.11 -14.54 6.70
C ARG A 169 15.24 -16.01 7.04
N SER A 170 15.18 -16.32 8.33
CA SER A 170 15.32 -17.69 8.84
C SER A 170 13.96 -18.35 9.02
N ARG A 171 13.57 -19.21 8.07
CA ARG A 171 12.33 -19.99 8.18
C ARG A 171 12.30 -20.88 9.45
N PRO A 172 13.34 -21.67 9.78
CA PRO A 172 13.31 -22.51 10.98
C PRO A 172 13.09 -21.73 12.28
N LEU A 173 13.69 -20.54 12.41
CA LEU A 173 13.46 -19.65 13.54
C LEU A 173 12.00 -19.16 13.56
N MET A 174 11.54 -18.64 12.41
CA MET A 174 10.16 -18.22 12.20
C MET A 174 9.14 -19.36 12.15
N GLU A 175 9.52 -20.61 12.30
CA GLU A 175 8.60 -21.75 12.50
C GLU A 175 8.56 -22.16 13.96
N SER A 176 9.67 -22.06 14.69
CA SER A 176 9.78 -22.55 16.06
C SER A 176 9.03 -21.74 17.14
N GLN A 177 8.81 -20.43 16.97
CA GLN A 177 8.10 -19.62 17.96
C GLN A 177 6.59 -19.95 18.04
N SER A 178 6.10 -20.12 19.25
CA SER A 178 4.67 -20.27 19.53
C SER A 178 3.89 -18.95 19.43
N VAL A 179 4.58 -17.81 19.48
CA VAL A 179 4.03 -16.46 19.35
C VAL A 179 4.91 -15.65 18.41
N ARG A 180 4.29 -14.94 17.46
CA ARG A 180 4.98 -14.04 16.51
C ARG A 180 4.14 -12.82 16.17
N TYR A 181 4.82 -11.71 15.90
CA TYR A 181 4.21 -10.47 15.39
C TYR A 181 4.62 -10.15 13.94
N ALA A 182 5.39 -11.05 13.32
CA ALA A 182 5.77 -10.99 11.91
C ALA A 182 5.50 -12.32 11.22
N PHE A 183 5.26 -12.23 9.92
CA PHE A 183 5.01 -13.34 9.01
C PHE A 183 6.12 -13.43 7.96
N TYR A 184 6.13 -14.48 7.17
CA TYR A 184 7.21 -14.79 6.24
C TYR A 184 6.81 -14.46 4.80
N ASP A 185 7.68 -13.77 4.06
CA ASP A 185 7.56 -13.61 2.61
C ASP A 185 8.15 -14.85 1.90
N GLY A 186 7.31 -15.68 1.29
CA GLY A 186 7.77 -16.87 0.55
C GLY A 186 8.39 -16.53 -0.80
N ARG A 187 8.93 -17.54 -1.47
CA ARG A 187 9.35 -17.50 -2.88
C ARG A 187 8.49 -18.44 -3.72
N LEU A 188 8.60 -18.38 -5.05
CA LEU A 188 7.81 -19.29 -5.90
C LEU A 188 8.11 -20.77 -5.63
N SER A 189 9.29 -21.10 -5.10
CA SER A 189 9.64 -22.45 -4.64
C SER A 189 8.77 -22.95 -3.48
N ASP A 190 8.05 -22.06 -2.80
CA ASP A 190 7.12 -22.41 -1.72
C ASP A 190 5.69 -22.67 -2.21
N LEU A 191 5.38 -22.38 -3.47
CA LEU A 191 4.04 -22.55 -4.03
C LEU A 191 3.61 -24.01 -4.01
N GLY A 192 2.39 -24.27 -3.53
CA GLY A 192 1.80 -25.61 -3.52
C GLY A 192 2.53 -26.61 -2.62
N THR A 193 3.47 -26.16 -1.79
CA THR A 193 4.17 -27.00 -0.81
C THR A 193 3.31 -27.35 0.41
N GLY A 194 2.12 -26.73 0.52
CA GLY A 194 1.25 -26.83 1.69
C GLY A 194 1.68 -25.94 2.86
N ALA A 195 2.60 -24.99 2.63
CA ALA A 195 3.01 -24.03 3.64
C ALA A 195 1.80 -23.21 4.12
N ALA A 196 1.58 -23.20 5.44
CA ALA A 196 0.41 -22.56 6.01
C ALA A 196 0.46 -21.03 5.81
N GLN A 197 -0.66 -20.43 5.38
CA GLN A 197 -0.85 -18.96 5.33
C GLN A 197 -0.50 -18.28 6.67
N SER A 198 -0.71 -18.97 7.80
CA SER A 198 -0.38 -18.45 9.13
C SER A 198 1.11 -18.22 9.37
N LEU A 199 1.96 -18.77 8.51
CA LEU A 199 3.39 -18.48 8.43
C LEU A 199 3.70 -17.65 7.18
N ILE A 200 3.28 -18.13 6.00
CA ILE A 200 3.62 -17.54 4.70
C ILE A 200 2.37 -16.95 4.03
N PRO A 201 1.93 -15.73 4.41
CA PRO A 201 0.75 -15.10 3.83
C PRO A 201 1.03 -14.41 2.48
N LEU A 202 2.30 -14.26 2.09
CA LEU A 202 2.74 -13.59 0.88
C LEU A 202 3.78 -14.47 0.18
N ILE A 203 3.67 -14.58 -1.15
CA ILE A 203 4.69 -15.13 -2.03
C ILE A 203 5.18 -13.98 -2.91
N SER A 204 6.49 -13.73 -2.87
CA SER A 204 7.10 -12.73 -3.72
C SER A 204 8.27 -13.30 -4.51
N ASP A 205 8.49 -12.80 -5.73
CA ASP A 205 9.66 -13.19 -6.51
C ASP A 205 10.04 -12.11 -7.52
N ASN A 206 11.24 -12.23 -8.06
CA ASN A 206 11.75 -11.35 -9.11
C ASN A 206 11.04 -11.69 -10.43
N TRP A 207 10.44 -10.68 -11.06
CA TRP A 207 9.77 -10.81 -12.35
C TRP A 207 10.71 -11.36 -13.43
N MET A 208 11.92 -10.81 -13.53
CA MET A 208 12.91 -11.17 -14.56
C MET A 208 13.47 -12.60 -14.40
N ASN A 209 13.37 -13.20 -13.22
CA ASN A 209 13.70 -14.62 -13.04
C ASN A 209 12.65 -15.56 -13.65
N ASN A 210 11.47 -15.03 -13.98
CA ASN A 210 10.29 -15.82 -14.30
C ASN A 210 9.67 -15.53 -15.66
N PHE A 211 9.86 -14.32 -16.16
CA PHE A 211 9.19 -13.78 -17.34
C PHE A 211 10.20 -13.00 -18.17
N THR A 212 10.11 -13.14 -19.50
CA THR A 212 10.91 -12.35 -20.44
C THR A 212 10.13 -11.18 -21.01
N TRP A 213 8.81 -11.17 -20.85
CA TRP A 213 7.97 -10.07 -21.31
C TRP A 213 8.19 -8.81 -20.48
N ASP A 214 8.49 -7.71 -21.18
CA ASP A 214 8.82 -6.40 -20.63
C ASP A 214 7.66 -5.40 -20.72
N GLY A 215 6.48 -5.85 -21.19
CA GLY A 215 5.34 -4.98 -21.47
C GLY A 215 5.20 -4.59 -22.94
N SER A 216 6.20 -4.88 -23.78
CA SER A 216 6.17 -4.60 -25.20
C SER A 216 5.29 -5.60 -25.95
N GLY A 217 4.31 -5.09 -26.69
CA GLY A 217 3.39 -5.92 -27.47
C GLY A 217 2.58 -6.92 -26.61
N PRO A 218 1.97 -7.93 -27.23
CA PRO A 218 1.22 -8.95 -26.50
C PRO A 218 2.14 -9.84 -25.63
N MET A 219 1.76 -10.06 -24.36
CA MET A 219 2.44 -11.05 -23.51
C MET A 219 2.39 -12.44 -24.17
N PRO A 220 3.51 -13.18 -24.25
CA PRO A 220 3.52 -14.55 -24.73
C PRO A 220 2.52 -15.43 -23.97
N GLU A 221 1.72 -16.21 -24.69
CA GLU A 221 0.62 -16.99 -24.11
C GLU A 221 1.08 -17.96 -23.01
N ALA A 222 2.25 -18.60 -23.20
CA ALA A 222 2.83 -19.48 -22.20
C ALA A 222 3.22 -18.74 -20.90
N GLU A 223 3.76 -17.53 -21.02
CA GLU A 223 4.08 -16.70 -19.86
C GLU A 223 2.82 -16.22 -19.15
N ARG A 224 1.80 -15.79 -19.90
CA ARG A 224 0.47 -15.45 -19.36
C ARG A 224 -0.13 -16.62 -18.59
N ALA A 225 -0.13 -17.83 -19.18
CA ALA A 225 -0.61 -19.04 -18.52
C ALA A 225 0.17 -19.35 -17.24
N LYS A 226 1.50 -19.19 -17.25
CA LYS A 226 2.35 -19.33 -16.06
C LYS A 226 1.98 -18.34 -14.96
N LEU A 227 1.81 -17.05 -15.29
CA LEU A 227 1.41 -16.01 -14.33
C LEU A 227 0.07 -16.35 -13.66
N HIS A 228 -0.94 -16.70 -14.46
CA HIS A 228 -2.25 -17.09 -13.94
C HIS A 228 -2.18 -18.36 -13.07
N SER A 229 -1.35 -19.34 -13.44
CA SER A 229 -1.14 -20.56 -12.64
C SER A 229 -0.48 -20.26 -11.28
N ILE A 230 0.51 -19.37 -11.25
CA ILE A 230 1.16 -18.92 -10.01
C ILE A 230 0.14 -18.31 -9.06
N VAL A 231 -0.64 -17.34 -9.55
CA VAL A 231 -1.63 -16.64 -8.73
C VAL A 231 -2.73 -17.60 -8.25
N ALA A 232 -3.24 -18.45 -9.13
CA ALA A 232 -4.26 -19.43 -8.75
C ALA A 232 -3.76 -20.39 -7.66
N THR A 233 -2.51 -20.87 -7.76
CA THR A 233 -1.92 -21.77 -6.77
C THR A 233 -1.75 -21.08 -5.42
N ALA A 234 -1.17 -19.86 -5.40
CA ALA A 234 -1.03 -19.08 -4.18
C ALA A 234 -2.39 -18.79 -3.51
N HIS A 235 -3.39 -18.38 -4.31
CA HIS A 235 -4.73 -18.06 -3.81
C HIS A 235 -5.49 -19.30 -3.30
N ALA A 236 -5.18 -20.50 -3.79
CA ALA A 236 -5.71 -21.75 -3.24
C ALA A 236 -5.24 -21.96 -1.80
N ASP A 237 -3.97 -21.66 -1.53
CA ASP A 237 -3.33 -21.74 -0.21
C ASP A 237 -3.58 -20.50 0.67
N GLY A 238 -4.36 -19.53 0.17
CA GLY A 238 -4.66 -18.29 0.87
C GLY A 238 -3.47 -17.32 0.92
N GLN A 239 -2.50 -17.46 0.04
CA GLN A 239 -1.34 -16.59 -0.02
C GLN A 239 -1.58 -15.46 -1.03
N ARG A 240 -1.08 -14.26 -0.72
CA ARG A 240 -1.02 -13.13 -1.67
C ARG A 240 0.19 -13.27 -2.59
N VAL A 241 0.16 -12.63 -3.75
CA VAL A 241 1.28 -12.60 -4.70
C VAL A 241 1.79 -11.17 -4.93
N ARG A 242 3.12 -11.02 -5.00
CA ARG A 242 3.83 -9.81 -5.43
C ARG A 242 4.96 -10.19 -6.38
N PHE A 243 5.22 -9.36 -7.38
CA PHE A 243 6.47 -9.44 -8.14
C PHE A 243 7.24 -8.13 -7.97
N TYR A 244 8.55 -8.23 -7.71
CA TYR A 244 9.46 -7.08 -7.74
C TYR A 244 10.34 -7.14 -8.98
N ALA A 245 11.07 -6.06 -9.26
CA ALA A 245 11.88 -5.92 -10.47
C ALA A 245 11.06 -6.11 -11.77
N THR A 246 9.81 -5.66 -11.76
CA THR A 246 9.01 -5.47 -12.98
C THR A 246 9.51 -4.22 -13.73
N PRO A 247 9.35 -4.14 -15.05
CA PRO A 247 9.53 -2.87 -15.78
C PRO A 247 8.65 -1.77 -15.16
N ASP A 248 9.27 -0.75 -14.58
CA ASP A 248 8.58 0.30 -13.80
C ASP A 248 8.84 1.74 -14.29
N GLU A 249 9.55 1.90 -15.41
CA GLU A 249 9.71 3.20 -16.07
C GLU A 249 8.35 3.72 -16.60
N PRO A 250 8.01 4.99 -16.38
CA PRO A 250 6.76 5.57 -16.89
C PRO A 250 6.60 5.43 -18.40
N GLY A 251 5.62 4.60 -18.81
CA GLY A 251 5.35 4.35 -20.21
C GLY A 251 4.22 3.35 -20.46
N PRO A 252 3.87 3.13 -21.74
CA PRO A 252 2.84 2.16 -22.12
C PRO A 252 3.21 0.72 -21.75
N GLU A 253 4.49 0.36 -21.76
CA GLU A 253 5.00 -0.97 -21.39
C GLU A 253 4.74 -1.26 -19.91
N ARG A 254 5.09 -0.32 -19.00
CA ARG A 254 4.74 -0.43 -17.58
C ARG A 254 3.23 -0.54 -17.36
N ALA A 255 2.45 0.31 -18.04
CA ALA A 255 0.99 0.23 -17.96
C ALA A 255 0.45 -1.12 -18.45
N ALA A 256 1.10 -1.75 -19.44
CA ALA A 256 0.75 -3.09 -19.91
C ALA A 256 1.09 -4.16 -18.84
N ILE A 257 2.25 -4.08 -18.19
CA ILE A 257 2.62 -4.94 -17.06
C ILE A 257 1.58 -4.83 -15.93
N TRP A 258 1.25 -3.62 -15.47
CA TRP A 258 0.26 -3.42 -14.42
C TRP A 258 -1.13 -3.95 -14.81
N LYS A 259 -1.56 -3.77 -16.06
CA LYS A 259 -2.83 -4.33 -16.56
C LYS A 259 -2.81 -5.86 -16.50
N GLU A 260 -1.72 -6.48 -16.91
CA GLU A 260 -1.60 -7.93 -16.93
C GLU A 260 -1.56 -8.54 -15.52
N LEU A 261 -0.75 -7.96 -14.62
CA LEU A 261 -0.71 -8.35 -13.21
C LEU A 261 -2.08 -8.20 -12.54
N MET A 262 -2.81 -7.11 -12.83
CA MET A 262 -4.16 -6.89 -12.32
C MET A 262 -5.17 -7.89 -12.89
N ALA A 263 -5.08 -8.22 -14.19
CA ALA A 263 -5.92 -9.21 -14.85
C ALA A 263 -5.69 -10.62 -14.27
N ALA A 264 -4.43 -10.96 -13.98
CA ALA A 264 -4.04 -12.18 -13.30
C ALA A 264 -4.41 -12.21 -11.80
N ARG A 265 -4.81 -11.06 -11.24
CA ARG A 265 -5.16 -10.86 -9.81
C ARG A 265 -3.98 -10.94 -8.85
N VAL A 266 -2.80 -10.53 -9.30
CA VAL A 266 -1.67 -10.26 -8.39
C VAL A 266 -2.11 -9.24 -7.34
N ASP A 267 -1.76 -9.51 -6.08
CA ASP A 267 -2.30 -8.79 -4.93
C ASP A 267 -1.54 -7.50 -4.63
N TYR A 268 -0.26 -7.40 -5.01
CA TYR A 268 0.53 -6.17 -4.87
C TYR A 268 1.28 -5.85 -6.17
N LEU A 269 1.02 -4.66 -6.71
CA LEU A 269 1.78 -4.04 -7.79
C LEU A 269 2.89 -3.19 -7.16
N ASN A 270 4.13 -3.60 -7.40
CA ASN A 270 5.34 -2.97 -6.91
C ASN A 270 5.66 -1.74 -7.79
N THR A 271 5.96 -0.59 -7.18
CA THR A 271 6.41 0.60 -7.92
C THR A 271 7.20 1.56 -7.03
N ASP A 272 8.06 2.35 -7.66
CA ASP A 272 8.66 3.56 -7.07
C ASP A 272 7.84 4.84 -7.43
N ASP A 273 6.94 4.77 -8.43
CA ASP A 273 6.08 5.87 -8.88
C ASP A 273 4.70 5.85 -8.19
N LEU A 274 4.66 6.40 -6.97
CA LEU A 274 3.44 6.43 -6.14
C LEU A 274 2.26 7.13 -6.83
N ALA A 275 2.52 8.22 -7.56
CA ALA A 275 1.50 8.97 -8.26
C ALA A 275 0.93 8.19 -9.44
N GLY A 276 1.82 7.64 -10.28
CA GLY A 276 1.46 6.87 -11.45
C GLY A 276 0.62 5.64 -11.12
N LEU A 277 1.02 4.86 -10.12
CA LEU A 277 0.25 3.66 -9.75
C LEU A 277 -1.09 4.00 -9.10
N ARG A 278 -1.16 5.06 -8.27
CA ARG A 278 -2.44 5.54 -7.72
C ARG A 278 -3.42 5.86 -8.85
N ASP A 279 -2.98 6.68 -9.80
CA ASP A 279 -3.84 7.15 -10.89
C ASP A 279 -4.25 6.00 -11.80
N PHE A 280 -3.33 5.07 -12.06
CA PHE A 280 -3.62 3.83 -12.79
C PHE A 280 -4.69 2.98 -12.09
N LEU A 281 -4.54 2.70 -10.80
CA LEU A 281 -5.49 1.86 -10.05
C LEU A 281 -6.87 2.52 -9.95
N LEU A 282 -6.94 3.82 -9.69
CA LEU A 282 -8.22 4.53 -9.65
C LEU A 282 -8.95 4.51 -11.00
N ALA A 283 -8.22 4.50 -12.11
CA ALA A 283 -8.79 4.44 -13.45
C ALA A 283 -9.18 3.02 -13.89
N ASN A 284 -8.46 1.98 -13.42
CA ASN A 284 -8.54 0.63 -14.01
C ASN A 284 -9.05 -0.45 -13.05
N ASP A 285 -8.98 -0.25 -11.73
CA ASP A 285 -9.39 -1.24 -10.74
C ASP A 285 -10.83 -0.96 -10.29
N PRO A 286 -11.82 -1.80 -10.65
CA PRO A 286 -13.22 -1.58 -10.26
C PRO A 286 -13.46 -1.86 -8.76
N ARG A 287 -12.50 -2.49 -8.07
CA ARG A 287 -12.60 -2.82 -6.63
C ARG A 287 -11.27 -2.51 -5.93
N PRO A 288 -10.87 -1.23 -5.86
CA PRO A 288 -9.56 -0.84 -5.36
C PRO A 288 -9.40 -1.08 -3.86
N ALA A 289 -10.50 -1.16 -3.11
CA ALA A 289 -10.53 -1.29 -1.66
C ALA A 289 -10.65 -2.73 -1.14
N VAL A 290 -10.75 -3.72 -2.04
CA VAL A 290 -11.12 -5.09 -1.67
C VAL A 290 -9.99 -6.05 -2.02
N PRO A 291 -9.40 -6.75 -1.03
CA PRO A 291 -8.37 -7.73 -1.31
C PRO A 291 -8.98 -9.02 -1.88
N TYR A 292 -8.26 -9.69 -2.79
CA TYR A 292 -8.65 -11.02 -3.26
C TYR A 292 -8.44 -12.09 -2.18
N VAL A 293 -7.34 -11.98 -1.46
CA VAL A 293 -6.94 -12.91 -0.41
C VAL A 293 -6.73 -12.19 0.91
N ASN A 294 -7.24 -12.75 2.00
CA ASN A 294 -7.04 -12.24 3.36
C ASN A 294 -7.10 -13.41 4.37
N PHE A 295 -6.56 -13.22 5.57
CA PHE A 295 -6.57 -14.22 6.66
C PHE A 295 -7.99 -14.69 7.04
N HIS A 296 -9.02 -13.87 6.79
CA HIS A 296 -10.40 -14.22 7.10
C HIS A 296 -10.99 -15.31 6.19
N ASN A 297 -10.46 -15.50 4.98
CA ASN A 297 -11.00 -16.48 4.02
C ASN A 297 -10.57 -17.93 4.33
N ALA A 298 -9.46 -18.14 5.05
CA ALA A 298 -8.98 -19.48 5.39
C ALA A 298 -9.87 -20.21 6.40
N SER A 299 -10.41 -19.50 7.41
CA SER A 299 -11.32 -20.12 8.38
C SER A 299 -12.66 -20.53 7.76
N ALA A 300 -13.18 -19.73 6.82
CA ALA A 300 -14.43 -20.06 6.14
C ALA A 300 -14.30 -21.29 5.22
N ARG A 301 -13.15 -21.43 4.53
CA ARG A 301 -12.85 -22.61 3.71
C ARG A 301 -12.64 -23.88 4.54
N LEU A 302 -11.95 -23.80 5.67
CA LEU A 302 -11.73 -24.98 6.53
C LEU A 302 -13.06 -25.49 7.14
N THR A 303 -13.95 -24.57 7.51
CA THR A 303 -15.30 -24.92 7.99
C THR A 303 -16.15 -25.51 6.87
N ALA A 304 -16.12 -24.94 5.66
CA ALA A 304 -16.85 -25.46 4.51
C ALA A 304 -16.35 -26.84 4.05
N LEU A 305 -15.03 -27.05 4.04
CA LEU A 305 -14.42 -28.34 3.67
C LEU A 305 -14.72 -29.42 4.71
N ARG A 306 -14.70 -29.09 6.01
CA ARG A 306 -15.11 -30.01 7.09
C ARG A 306 -16.60 -30.35 7.02
N ALA A 307 -17.45 -29.39 6.64
CA ALA A 307 -18.87 -29.64 6.43
C ALA A 307 -19.13 -30.53 5.20
N ALA A 308 -18.36 -30.36 4.13
CA ALA A 308 -18.48 -31.16 2.91
C ALA A 308 -17.92 -32.59 3.06
N LEU A 309 -16.93 -32.81 3.94
CA LEU A 309 -16.40 -34.15 4.26
C LEU A 309 -17.22 -34.88 5.33
N ALA A 310 -18.12 -34.19 6.03
CA ALA A 310 -19.03 -34.74 7.03
C ALA A 310 -20.45 -34.99 6.49
N ALA A 311 -20.69 -34.69 5.21
CA ALA A 311 -21.93 -34.93 4.47
C ALA A 311 -21.72 -36.03 3.43
#